data_AF-A0A832ELC0-F1
#
_entry.id   AF-A0A832ELC0-F1
#
_cell.length_a   1.000
_cell.length_b   1.000
_cell.length_c   1.000
_cell.angle_alpha   90.00
_cell.angle_beta   90.00
_cell.angle_gamma   90.00
#
_symmetry.space_group_name_H-M   'P 1'
#
loop_
_entity.id
_entity.type
_entity.pdbx_description
1 polymer ?
#
loop_
_entity_poly.entity_id
_entity_poly.type
_entity_poly.pdbx_seq_one_letter_code
_entity_poly.pdbx_strand_id
1 'polypeptide(L)'
;MKLRTIATVAALGLTIWSGLFAFQRGRGLRSFLDEEDNPAPFPADGNDKTEFVFARLRYPAMRNGYWGRAGGSWATDYPKADRQFVQGVRRLTRLNIRSVEQVVDLESDEIFNHPWIYATEVGRWGLNDAQVKKLREYLLKGGFMMTDDFHGTFEWDVFMASMQKVFPDRPVVELENKEQIFHALYDLDERFQVPGIQYLFTGRVAENDGYVGR
;
A
#
# COMPACT_ATOMS: atom_id res chain seq x y z
N MET A 1 15.43 -30.79 54.49
CA MET A 1 16.09 -30.42 53.21
C MET A 1 15.24 -30.64 51.96
N LYS A 2 14.40 -31.69 51.86
CA LYS A 2 13.68 -32.05 50.63
C LYS A 2 12.61 -31.04 50.17
N LEU A 3 11.89 -30.38 51.09
CA LEU A 3 10.77 -29.49 50.72
C LEU A 3 11.22 -28.20 50.02
N ARG A 4 12.36 -27.62 50.44
CA ARG A 4 12.93 -26.42 49.82
C ARG A 4 13.38 -26.70 48.39
N THR A 5 14.04 -27.83 48.16
CA THR A 5 14.46 -28.26 46.82
C THR A 5 13.27 -28.46 45.89
N ILE A 6 12.18 -29.08 46.37
CA ILE A 6 10.95 -29.28 45.59
C ILE A 6 10.31 -27.93 45.22
N ALA A 7 10.23 -26.99 46.18
CA ALA A 7 9.69 -25.67 45.92
C ALA A 7 10.51 -24.87 44.89
N THR A 8 11.85 -24.94 44.96
CA THR A 8 12.73 -24.29 43.98
C THR A 8 12.55 -24.87 42.57
N VAL A 9 12.47 -26.20 42.46
CA VAL A 9 12.26 -26.87 41.16
C VAL A 9 10.90 -26.54 40.58
N ALA A 10 9.84 -26.50 41.39
CA ALA A 10 8.50 -26.12 40.94
C ALA A 10 8.45 -24.65 40.47
N ALA A 11 9.11 -23.73 41.18
CA ALA A 11 9.20 -22.33 40.78
C ALA A 11 9.95 -22.15 39.46
N LEU A 12 11.06 -22.86 39.27
CA LEU A 12 11.81 -22.86 38.00
C LEU A 12 11.01 -23.48 36.85
N GLY A 13 10.24 -24.54 37.12
CA GLY A 13 9.32 -25.12 36.15
C GLY A 13 8.26 -24.13 35.68
N LEU A 14 7.64 -23.40 36.62
CA LEU A 14 6.62 -22.38 36.30
C LEU A 14 7.19 -21.18 35.54
N THR A 15 8.41 -20.73 35.85
CA THR A 15 9.05 -19.62 35.09
C THR A 15 9.41 -20.05 33.67
N ILE A 16 9.90 -21.28 33.48
CA ILE A 16 10.17 -21.81 32.13
C ILE A 16 8.86 -21.97 31.35
N TRP A 17 7.80 -22.48 31.98
CA TRP A 17 6.50 -22.65 31.32
C TRP A 17 5.85 -21.32 30.95
N SER A 18 5.90 -20.33 31.83
CA SER A 18 5.40 -18.98 31.52
C SER A 18 6.24 -18.29 30.43
N GLY A 19 7.56 -18.49 30.43
CA GLY A 19 8.44 -18.03 29.34
C GLY A 19 8.12 -18.70 28.00
N LEU A 20 7.91 -20.01 27.97
CA LEU A 20 7.50 -20.76 26.77
C LEU A 20 6.11 -20.35 26.27
N PHE A 21 5.16 -20.17 27.19
CA PHE A 21 3.80 -19.72 26.85
C PHE A 21 3.81 -18.30 26.27
N ALA A 22 4.59 -17.39 26.84
CA ALA A 22 4.78 -16.04 26.31
C ALA A 22 5.48 -16.07 24.92
N PHE A 23 6.49 -16.92 24.76
CA PHE A 23 7.19 -17.08 23.48
C PHE A 23 6.30 -17.68 22.37
N GLN A 24 5.43 -18.64 22.70
CA GLN A 24 4.45 -19.21 21.77
C GLN A 24 3.39 -18.18 21.37
N ARG A 25 2.91 -17.34 22.30
CA ARG A 25 1.93 -16.29 22.00
C ARG A 25 2.51 -15.19 21.09
N GLY A 26 3.80 -14.86 21.26
CA GLY A 26 4.51 -13.92 20.38
C GLY A 26 4.73 -14.43 18.95
N ARG A 27 4.78 -15.76 18.75
CA ARG A 27 4.90 -16.38 17.42
C ARG A 27 3.61 -16.32 16.60
N GLY A 28 2.44 -16.37 17.24
CA GLY A 28 1.16 -16.24 16.53
C GLY A 28 1.07 -14.94 15.75
N LEU A 29 1.41 -13.81 16.38
CA LEU A 29 1.39 -12.49 15.74
C LEU A 29 2.47 -12.33 14.66
N ARG A 30 3.68 -12.85 14.89
CA ARG A 30 4.73 -12.85 13.86
C ARG A 30 4.35 -13.67 12.64
N SER A 31 3.71 -14.83 12.83
CA SER A 31 3.24 -15.66 11.72
C SER A 31 2.23 -14.94 10.83
N PHE A 32 1.31 -14.15 11.40
CA PHE A 32 0.36 -13.36 10.62
C PHE A 32 1.05 -12.25 9.82
N LEU A 33 1.99 -11.53 10.42
CA LEU A 33 2.74 -10.45 9.74
C LEU A 33 3.70 -11.00 8.67
N ASP A 34 4.37 -12.12 8.92
CA ASP A 34 5.24 -12.80 7.94
C ASP A 34 4.43 -13.39 6.76
N GLU A 35 3.15 -13.74 6.98
CA GLU A 35 2.24 -14.26 5.94
C GLU A 35 1.64 -13.13 5.07
N GLU A 36 1.55 -11.90 5.58
CA GLU A 36 1.27 -10.70 4.78
C GLU A 36 2.38 -10.43 3.76
N ASP A 37 3.64 -10.59 4.17
CA ASP A 37 4.83 -10.31 3.36
C ASP A 37 5.28 -11.47 2.46
N ASN A 38 4.59 -12.61 2.49
CA ASN A 38 4.88 -13.71 1.58
C ASN A 38 4.44 -13.32 0.16
N PRO A 39 5.36 -13.23 -0.82
CA PRO A 39 4.99 -12.82 -2.17
C PRO A 39 3.94 -13.78 -2.72
N ALA A 40 2.84 -13.23 -3.24
CA ALA A 40 1.84 -14.02 -3.93
C ALA A 40 2.52 -14.87 -5.02
N PRO A 41 2.11 -16.13 -5.22
CA PRO A 41 2.68 -16.97 -6.28
C PRO A 41 2.47 -16.33 -7.65
N PHE A 42 3.37 -16.59 -8.59
CA PHE A 42 3.21 -16.15 -9.97
C PHE A 42 2.09 -16.99 -10.62
N PRO A 43 0.96 -16.39 -11.05
CA PRO A 43 -0.14 -17.12 -11.66
C PRO A 43 0.27 -17.76 -13.00
N ALA A 44 -0.32 -18.90 -13.34
CA ALA A 44 0.01 -19.63 -14.57
C ALA A 44 -0.27 -18.81 -15.85
N ASP A 45 -1.29 -17.94 -15.82
CA ASP A 45 -1.68 -17.04 -16.90
C ASP A 45 -1.01 -15.65 -16.80
N GLY A 46 0.02 -15.49 -15.97
CA GLY A 46 0.66 -14.19 -15.73
C GLY A 46 1.34 -13.58 -16.96
N ASN A 47 1.69 -14.39 -17.96
CA ASN A 47 2.31 -13.92 -19.21
C ASN A 47 1.31 -13.70 -20.35
N ASP A 48 0.01 -13.94 -20.11
CA ASP A 48 -0.99 -13.80 -21.16
C ASP A 48 -1.14 -12.33 -21.59
N LYS A 49 -1.34 -12.14 -22.90
CA LYS A 49 -1.65 -10.82 -23.45
C LYS A 49 -3.09 -10.47 -23.09
N THR A 50 -3.26 -9.31 -22.47
CA THR A 50 -4.55 -8.83 -21.96
C THR A 50 -4.75 -7.36 -22.35
N GLU A 51 -5.96 -6.86 -22.16
CA GLU A 51 -6.36 -5.50 -22.57
C GLU A 51 -5.95 -4.46 -21.52
N PHE A 52 -5.89 -4.87 -20.25
CA PHE A 52 -5.55 -4.00 -19.13
C PHE A 52 -4.48 -4.65 -18.24
N VAL A 53 -3.59 -3.81 -17.72
CA VAL A 53 -2.55 -4.23 -16.78
C VAL A 53 -2.56 -3.28 -15.59
N PHE A 54 -2.50 -3.85 -14.38
CA PHE A 54 -2.30 -3.06 -13.18
C PHE A 54 -0.87 -2.54 -13.16
N ALA A 55 -0.65 -1.29 -13.59
CA ALA A 55 0.67 -0.68 -13.65
C ALA A 55 0.99 0.03 -12.32
N ARG A 56 1.94 -0.50 -11.55
CA ARG A 56 2.42 0.11 -10.31
C ARG A 56 3.60 1.04 -10.59
N LEU A 57 3.47 2.28 -10.14
CA LEU A 57 4.50 3.30 -10.28
C LEU A 57 5.59 3.13 -9.23
N ARG A 58 6.81 2.86 -9.70
CA ARG A 58 8.05 2.94 -8.92
C ARG A 58 8.57 4.37 -8.93
N TYR A 59 8.93 4.87 -7.75
CA TYR A 59 9.50 6.21 -7.57
C TYR A 59 10.66 6.21 -6.57
N PRO A 60 11.56 7.21 -6.63
CA PRO A 60 12.58 7.40 -5.61
C PRO A 60 11.97 7.94 -4.31
N ALA A 61 12.50 7.52 -3.16
CA ALA A 61 12.09 8.06 -1.86
C ALA A 61 12.76 9.41 -1.58
N MET A 62 12.06 10.30 -0.87
CA MET A 62 12.52 11.65 -0.50
C MET A 62 13.74 11.63 0.43
N ARG A 63 13.92 10.55 1.20
CA ARG A 63 15.07 10.30 2.07
C ARG A 63 15.52 8.86 1.86
N ASN A 64 16.84 8.62 1.74
CA ASN A 64 17.40 7.26 1.75
C ASN A 64 16.79 6.49 2.93
N GLY A 65 15.96 5.51 2.61
CA GLY A 65 15.02 4.90 3.54
C GLY A 65 15.74 4.16 4.65
N TYR A 66 15.92 4.85 5.77
CA TYR A 66 16.27 4.29 7.08
C TYR A 66 15.02 3.64 7.70
N TRP A 67 14.24 2.85 6.95
CA TRP A 67 13.15 2.01 7.45
C TRP A 67 12.90 0.84 6.47
N GLY A 68 13.72 -0.21 6.62
CA GLY A 68 13.26 -1.60 6.64
C GLY A 68 12.94 -2.35 5.34
N ARG A 69 12.49 -1.74 4.24
CA ARG A 69 12.17 -2.49 3.01
C ARG A 69 13.15 -2.19 1.89
N ALA A 70 13.84 -3.24 1.44
CA ALA A 70 14.86 -3.22 0.38
C ALA A 70 14.38 -2.72 -1.00
N GLY A 71 13.11 -2.30 -1.13
CA GLY A 71 12.51 -1.74 -2.34
C GLY A 71 12.18 -0.25 -2.27
N GLY A 72 12.06 0.37 -1.08
CA GLY A 72 11.45 1.71 -0.92
C GLY A 72 9.92 1.67 -0.80
N SER A 73 9.29 2.78 -0.39
CA SER A 73 7.85 2.81 -0.02
C SER A 73 6.89 2.47 -1.15
N TRP A 74 7.29 2.67 -2.41
CA TRP A 74 6.47 2.24 -3.56
C TRP A 74 6.21 0.71 -3.57
N ALA A 75 7.04 -0.07 -2.88
CA ALA A 75 6.92 -1.53 -2.78
C ALA A 75 6.08 -1.99 -1.58
N THR A 76 5.41 -1.09 -0.85
CA THR A 76 4.45 -1.46 0.21
C THR A 76 3.37 -2.39 -0.38
N ASP A 77 3.18 -3.53 0.26
CA ASP A 77 2.28 -4.65 -0.10
C ASP A 77 2.48 -5.30 -1.48
N TYR A 78 3.51 -4.89 -2.21
CA TYR A 78 3.84 -5.46 -3.51
C TYR A 78 4.48 -6.86 -3.36
N PRO A 79 4.16 -7.83 -4.23
CA PRO A 79 3.15 -7.79 -5.30
C PRO A 79 1.77 -8.31 -4.86
N LYS A 80 1.62 -8.67 -3.59
CA LYS A 80 0.46 -9.42 -3.09
C LYS A 80 -0.84 -8.61 -3.22
N ALA A 81 -0.85 -7.36 -2.77
CA ALA A 81 -2.03 -6.50 -2.85
C ALA A 81 -2.48 -6.28 -4.30
N ASP A 82 -1.55 -6.04 -5.21
CA ASP A 82 -1.85 -5.82 -6.64
C ASP A 82 -2.56 -7.05 -7.24
N ARG A 83 -2.02 -8.24 -6.99
CA ARG A 83 -2.60 -9.48 -7.51
C ARG A 83 -3.96 -9.80 -6.88
N GLN A 84 -4.13 -9.51 -5.60
CA GLN A 84 -5.43 -9.66 -4.93
C GLN A 84 -6.46 -8.68 -5.48
N PHE A 85 -6.09 -7.43 -5.74
CA PHE A 85 -6.95 -6.42 -6.37
C PHE A 85 -7.40 -6.89 -7.76
N VAL A 86 -6.46 -7.35 -8.59
CA VAL A 86 -6.73 -7.87 -9.93
C VAL A 86 -7.71 -9.06 -9.89
N GLN A 87 -7.59 -9.97 -8.92
CA GLN A 87 -8.54 -11.07 -8.77
C GLN A 87 -9.98 -10.56 -8.56
N GLY A 88 -10.16 -9.50 -7.76
CA GLY A 88 -11.44 -8.83 -7.58
C GLY A 88 -11.97 -8.24 -8.90
N VAL A 89 -11.14 -7.51 -9.64
CA VAL A 89 -11.51 -6.93 -10.93
C VAL A 89 -11.93 -8.01 -11.93
N ARG A 90 -11.19 -9.12 -12.05
CA ARG A 90 -11.53 -10.26 -12.93
C ARG A 90 -12.85 -10.92 -12.54
N ARG A 91 -13.14 -10.99 -11.25
CA ARG A 91 -14.35 -11.62 -10.72
C ARG A 91 -15.59 -10.74 -10.92
N LEU A 92 -15.43 -9.42 -10.73
CA LEU A 92 -16.56 -8.49 -10.65
C LEU A 92 -16.83 -7.73 -11.95
N THR A 93 -15.92 -7.80 -12.92
CA THR A 93 -16.04 -7.11 -14.20
C THR A 93 -15.80 -8.05 -15.37
N ARG A 94 -16.02 -7.56 -16.59
CA ARG A 94 -15.71 -8.27 -17.83
C ARG A 94 -14.34 -7.88 -18.42
N LEU A 95 -13.54 -7.12 -17.68
CA LEU A 95 -12.23 -6.65 -18.16
C LEU A 95 -11.27 -7.83 -18.29
N ASN A 96 -10.63 -7.93 -19.46
CA ASN A 96 -9.50 -8.85 -19.65
C ASN A 96 -8.24 -8.20 -19.06
N ILE A 97 -7.94 -8.51 -17.80
CA ILE A 97 -6.82 -7.94 -17.04
C ILE A 97 -5.75 -8.99 -16.73
N ARG A 98 -4.47 -8.63 -16.92
CA ARG A 98 -3.33 -9.51 -16.63
C ARG A 98 -3.31 -9.90 -15.16
N SER A 99 -3.09 -11.19 -14.86
CA SER A 99 -3.04 -11.72 -13.49
C SER A 99 -1.83 -11.25 -12.68
N VAL A 100 -0.90 -10.55 -13.32
CA VAL A 100 0.26 -9.92 -12.68
C VAL A 100 0.37 -8.46 -13.07
N GLU A 101 0.85 -7.69 -12.12
CA GLU A 101 1.20 -6.29 -12.18
C GLU A 101 2.30 -5.97 -13.20
N GLN A 102 2.42 -4.70 -13.59
CA GLN A 102 3.55 -4.14 -14.31
C GLN A 102 4.19 -3.07 -13.46
N VAL A 103 5.48 -3.19 -13.15
CA VAL A 103 6.21 -2.06 -12.58
C VAL A 103 6.60 -1.10 -13.72
N VAL A 104 6.25 0.17 -13.56
CA VAL A 104 6.64 1.27 -14.45
C VAL A 104 7.36 2.35 -13.64
N ASP A 105 8.13 3.21 -14.31
CA ASP A 105 8.83 4.33 -13.69
C ASP A 105 8.69 5.61 -14.51
N LEU A 106 9.19 6.72 -13.95
CA LEU A 106 9.22 8.03 -14.61
C LEU A 106 10.55 8.30 -15.34
N GLU A 107 11.35 7.26 -15.56
CA GLU A 107 12.65 7.36 -16.25
C GLU A 107 12.50 6.92 -17.71
N SER A 108 11.77 5.83 -17.94
CA SER A 108 11.46 5.27 -19.25
C SER A 108 10.18 5.86 -19.86
N ASP A 109 10.01 5.68 -21.17
CA ASP A 109 8.75 6.00 -21.87
C ASP A 109 7.67 4.92 -21.70
N GLU A 110 7.99 3.81 -21.01
CA GLU A 110 7.08 2.69 -20.82
C GLU A 110 5.78 3.10 -20.12
N ILE A 111 5.84 4.10 -19.22
CA ILE A 111 4.65 4.64 -18.56
C ILE A 111 3.57 5.10 -19.53
N PHE A 112 3.93 5.55 -20.74
CA PHE A 112 2.97 5.99 -21.75
C PHE A 112 2.18 4.86 -22.40
N ASN A 113 2.60 3.60 -22.21
CA ASN A 113 1.89 2.42 -22.68
C ASN A 113 0.77 1.97 -21.71
N HIS A 114 0.67 2.58 -20.52
CA HIS A 114 -0.28 2.18 -19.48
C HIS A 114 -1.23 3.34 -19.19
N PRO A 115 -2.52 3.29 -19.60
CA PRO A 115 -3.44 4.43 -19.45
C PRO A 115 -3.86 4.68 -18.00
N TRP A 116 -3.56 3.75 -17.10
CA TRP A 116 -3.86 3.84 -15.67
C TRP A 116 -2.65 3.37 -14.89
N ILE A 117 -2.24 4.13 -13.89
CA ILE A 117 -1.16 3.77 -12.96
C ILE A 117 -1.62 3.89 -11.51
N TYR A 118 -1.02 3.07 -10.66
CA TYR A 118 -1.20 3.05 -9.21
C TYR A 118 0.08 3.51 -8.52
N ALA A 119 0.00 4.49 -7.62
CA ALA A 119 1.11 4.94 -6.80
C ALA A 119 0.71 4.91 -5.33
N THR A 120 1.26 3.97 -4.57
CA THR A 120 1.05 3.87 -3.12
C THR A 120 2.12 4.63 -2.34
N GLU A 121 1.84 5.06 -1.12
CA GLU A 121 2.79 5.68 -0.17
C GLU A 121 3.46 6.95 -0.73
N VAL A 122 2.75 7.69 -1.57
CA VAL A 122 3.29 8.88 -2.26
C VAL A 122 3.67 10.02 -1.30
N GLY A 123 3.26 9.95 -0.04
CA GLY A 123 3.77 10.83 1.02
C GLY A 123 5.27 10.70 1.31
N ARG A 124 5.94 9.71 0.70
CA ARG A 124 7.39 9.45 0.89
C ARG A 124 8.18 9.59 -0.40
N TRP A 125 7.54 9.91 -1.52
CA TRP A 125 8.24 10.04 -2.80
C TRP A 125 9.06 11.32 -2.89
N GLY A 126 10.10 11.30 -3.72
CA GLY A 126 11.05 12.39 -3.89
C GLY A 126 11.32 12.64 -5.36
N LEU A 127 10.30 13.06 -6.10
CA LEU A 127 10.41 13.26 -7.54
C LEU A 127 11.37 14.41 -7.89
N ASN A 128 12.30 14.15 -8.80
CA ASN A 128 13.14 15.18 -9.40
C ASN A 128 12.42 15.93 -10.54
N ASP A 129 13.00 17.03 -11.02
CA ASP A 129 12.37 17.88 -12.04
C ASP A 129 12.08 17.15 -13.37
N ALA A 130 12.90 16.17 -13.75
CA ALA A 130 12.67 15.37 -14.95
C ALA A 130 11.46 14.44 -14.76
N GLN A 131 11.35 13.79 -13.60
CA GLN A 131 10.24 12.92 -13.25
C GLN A 131 8.93 13.72 -13.10
N VAL A 132 8.97 14.92 -12.52
CA VAL A 132 7.83 15.84 -12.46
C VAL A 132 7.32 16.18 -13.87
N LYS A 133 8.23 16.53 -14.79
CA LYS A 133 7.87 16.83 -16.18
C LYS A 133 7.26 15.61 -16.89
N LYS A 134 7.84 14.42 -16.67
CA LYS A 134 7.33 13.15 -17.22
C LYS A 134 5.92 12.84 -16.72
N LEU A 135 5.69 12.99 -15.41
CA LEU A 135 4.37 12.78 -14.81
C LEU A 135 3.35 13.77 -15.34
N ARG A 136 3.73 15.06 -15.47
CA ARG A 136 2.87 16.07 -16.12
C ARG A 136 2.52 15.66 -17.54
N GLU A 137 3.49 15.23 -18.33
CA GLU A 137 3.26 14.78 -19.71
C GLU A 137 2.32 13.56 -19.77
N TYR A 138 2.52 12.57 -18.89
CA TYR A 138 1.66 11.39 -18.79
C TYR A 138 0.19 11.78 -18.54
N LEU A 139 -0.04 12.63 -17.54
CA LEU A 139 -1.40 13.09 -17.18
C LEU A 139 -2.01 13.96 -18.29
N LEU A 140 -1.21 14.78 -18.98
CA LEU A 140 -1.68 15.59 -20.12
C LEU A 140 -2.00 14.74 -21.37
N LYS A 141 -1.38 13.57 -21.52
CA LYS A 141 -1.70 12.60 -22.59
C LYS A 141 -2.96 11.78 -22.30
N GLY A 142 -3.64 12.04 -21.18
CA GLY A 142 -4.86 11.34 -20.77
C GLY A 142 -4.61 10.14 -19.85
N GLY A 143 -3.39 9.98 -19.33
CA GLY A 143 -3.11 8.99 -18.30
C GLY A 143 -3.87 9.29 -17.01
N PHE A 144 -4.36 8.23 -16.36
CA PHE A 144 -5.00 8.29 -15.05
C PHE A 144 -4.01 7.81 -13.98
N MET A 145 -3.95 8.49 -12.83
CA MET A 145 -3.14 8.09 -11.69
C MET A 145 -4.02 7.95 -10.46
N MET A 146 -4.13 6.73 -9.95
CA MET A 146 -4.71 6.44 -8.64
C MET A 146 -3.58 6.51 -7.61
N THR A 147 -3.77 7.30 -6.56
CA THR A 147 -2.82 7.39 -5.44
C THR A 147 -3.45 6.89 -4.17
N ASP A 148 -2.71 6.09 -3.41
CA ASP A 148 -3.14 5.57 -2.12
C ASP A 148 -2.04 5.70 -1.07
N ASP A 149 -2.50 5.55 0.16
CA ASP A 149 -1.85 5.47 1.45
C ASP A 149 -1.18 6.75 1.92
N PHE A 150 -2.04 7.66 2.40
CA PHE A 150 -1.67 8.89 3.10
C PHE A 150 -2.00 8.74 4.58
N HIS A 151 -0.97 8.65 5.41
CA HIS A 151 -1.09 8.67 6.85
C HIS A 151 -0.89 10.08 7.37
N GLY A 152 -1.84 10.97 7.08
CA GLY A 152 -1.93 12.26 7.75
C GLY A 152 -1.30 13.46 7.03
N THR A 153 -1.19 14.58 7.74
CA THR A 153 -0.87 15.91 7.15
C THR A 153 0.50 15.92 6.46
N PHE A 154 1.52 15.31 7.06
CA PHE A 154 2.87 15.32 6.50
C PHE A 154 2.93 14.64 5.13
N GLU A 155 2.33 13.46 5.02
CA GLU A 155 2.34 12.68 3.78
C GLU A 155 1.49 13.37 2.69
N TRP A 156 0.37 13.98 3.08
CA TRP A 156 -0.41 14.83 2.20
C TRP A 156 0.39 16.02 1.66
N ASP A 157 1.10 16.75 2.53
CA ASP A 157 1.89 17.92 2.14
C ASP A 157 3.03 17.55 1.19
N VAL A 158 3.70 16.42 1.39
CA VAL A 158 4.75 15.92 0.48
C VAL A 158 4.19 15.62 -0.91
N PHE A 159 3.03 14.95 -0.97
CA PHE A 159 2.35 14.69 -2.22
C PHE A 159 1.95 15.99 -2.92
N MET A 160 1.31 16.90 -2.19
CA MET A 160 0.85 18.18 -2.73
C MET A 160 2.00 19.06 -3.21
N ALA A 161 3.14 19.07 -2.51
CA ALA A 161 4.34 19.78 -2.96
C ALA A 161 4.87 19.26 -4.31
N SER A 162 4.75 17.97 -4.57
CA SER A 162 5.11 17.37 -5.86
C SER A 162 4.05 17.70 -6.93
N MET A 163 2.77 17.55 -6.60
CA MET A 163 1.68 17.84 -7.53
C MET A 163 1.56 19.31 -7.91
N GLN A 164 1.92 20.25 -7.03
CA GLN A 164 2.01 21.68 -7.36
C GLN A 164 3.11 21.97 -8.38
N LYS A 165 4.18 21.17 -8.43
CA LYS A 165 5.18 21.27 -9.51
C LYS A 165 4.68 20.65 -10.80
N VAL A 166 3.91 19.57 -10.72
CA VAL A 166 3.29 18.89 -11.88
C VAL A 166 2.23 19.81 -12.52
N PHE A 167 1.33 20.38 -11.73
CA PHE A 167 0.27 21.30 -12.15
C PHE A 167 0.14 22.50 -11.18
N PRO A 168 0.92 23.58 -11.40
CA PRO A 168 0.86 24.77 -10.53
C PRO A 168 -0.46 25.53 -10.64
N ASP A 169 -1.21 25.30 -11.71
CA ASP A 169 -2.43 25.99 -12.11
C ASP A 169 -3.71 25.15 -11.93
N ARG A 170 -3.60 23.94 -11.33
CA ARG A 170 -4.73 23.03 -11.14
C ARG A 170 -4.84 22.60 -9.68
N PRO A 171 -5.67 23.28 -8.86
CA PRO A 171 -5.87 22.87 -7.48
C PRO A 171 -6.55 21.50 -7.44
N VAL A 172 -6.21 20.71 -6.42
CA VAL A 172 -6.98 19.51 -6.07
C VAL A 172 -8.35 19.95 -5.57
N VAL A 173 -9.38 19.23 -5.99
CA VAL A 173 -10.75 19.48 -5.58
C VAL A 173 -11.32 18.22 -4.96
N GLU A 174 -12.08 18.39 -3.89
CA GLU A 174 -12.87 17.33 -3.30
C GLU A 174 -14.00 16.94 -4.27
N LEU A 175 -14.05 15.66 -4.66
CA LEU A 175 -15.19 15.14 -5.42
C LEU A 175 -16.35 14.90 -4.47
N GLU A 176 -17.59 15.18 -4.89
CA GLU A 176 -18.79 14.85 -4.10
C GLU A 176 -19.25 13.41 -4.36
N ASN A 177 -19.97 12.79 -3.41
CA ASN A 177 -20.43 11.38 -3.59
C ASN A 177 -21.28 11.18 -4.84
N LYS A 178 -22.03 12.19 -5.28
CA LYS A 178 -22.88 12.15 -6.48
C LYS A 178 -22.10 12.08 -7.81
N GLU A 179 -20.78 12.30 -7.79
CA GLU A 179 -19.95 12.32 -9.00
C GLU A 179 -19.87 10.93 -9.64
N GLN A 180 -19.86 10.87 -10.97
CA GLN A 180 -20.00 9.61 -11.73
C GLN A 180 -18.94 8.55 -11.38
N ILE A 181 -17.74 8.96 -10.95
CA ILE A 181 -16.66 8.04 -10.56
C ILE A 181 -17.07 7.09 -9.41
N PHE A 182 -17.99 7.53 -8.55
CA PHE A 182 -18.51 6.75 -7.43
C PHE A 182 -19.71 5.86 -7.78
N HIS A 183 -20.16 5.88 -9.05
CA HIS A 183 -21.37 5.21 -9.53
C HIS A 183 -21.13 4.36 -10.79
N ALA A 184 -19.87 3.98 -11.07
CA ALA A 184 -19.51 3.28 -12.32
C ALA A 184 -19.86 1.78 -12.33
N LEU A 185 -19.70 1.09 -11.20
CA LEU A 185 -20.02 -0.34 -11.04
C LEU A 185 -20.98 -0.58 -9.87
N TYR A 186 -20.81 0.18 -8.80
CA TYR A 186 -21.65 0.18 -7.60
C TYR A 186 -21.96 1.63 -7.25
N ASP A 187 -23.08 1.86 -6.55
CA ASP A 187 -23.42 3.16 -5.98
C ASP A 187 -22.74 3.32 -4.61
N LEU A 188 -21.81 4.28 -4.52
CA LEU A 188 -21.04 4.56 -3.30
C LEU A 188 -21.49 5.89 -2.66
N ASP A 189 -22.64 5.85 -1.99
CA ASP A 189 -23.24 7.03 -1.33
C ASP A 189 -22.56 7.42 -0.02
N GLU A 190 -21.72 6.53 0.54
CA GLU A 190 -21.07 6.71 1.83
C GLU A 190 -19.57 6.45 1.74
N ARG A 191 -18.78 7.25 2.49
CA ARG A 191 -17.34 7.05 2.66
C ARG A 191 -17.05 6.65 4.08
N PHE A 192 -16.29 5.58 4.24
CA PHE A 192 -15.84 5.11 5.54
C PHE A 192 -14.34 4.87 5.50
N GLN A 193 -13.71 5.05 6.64
CA GLN A 193 -12.30 4.72 6.82
C GLN A 193 -12.16 3.21 7.00
N VAL A 194 -11.28 2.59 6.23
CA VAL A 194 -10.88 1.19 6.46
C VAL A 194 -9.75 1.22 7.51
N PRO A 195 -10.00 0.73 8.74
CA PRO A 195 -8.97 0.77 9.78
C PRO A 195 -7.87 -0.25 9.47
N GLY A 196 -6.62 0.17 9.59
CA GLY A 196 -5.47 -0.75 9.55
C GLY A 196 -5.44 -1.69 10.76
N ILE A 197 -4.61 -2.74 10.69
CA ILE A 197 -4.49 -3.78 11.74
C ILE A 197 -4.14 -3.19 13.11
N GLN A 198 -3.45 -2.06 13.14
CA GLN A 198 -3.13 -1.28 14.35
C GLN A 198 -4.35 -0.98 15.23
N TYR A 199 -5.54 -0.82 14.63
CA TYR A 199 -6.79 -0.56 15.36
C TYR A 199 -7.11 -1.69 16.33
N LEU A 200 -6.83 -2.95 15.95
CA LEU A 200 -7.08 -4.12 16.79
C LEU A 200 -6.28 -4.08 18.09
N PHE A 201 -5.11 -3.45 18.08
CA PHE A 201 -4.18 -3.43 19.22
C PHE A 201 -4.23 -2.13 20.02
N THR A 202 -4.52 -1.01 19.36
CA THR A 202 -4.39 0.33 19.96
C THR A 202 -5.74 1.05 20.11
N GLY A 203 -6.79 0.58 19.43
CA GLY A 203 -8.06 1.30 19.30
C GLY A 203 -7.98 2.57 18.43
N ARG A 204 -6.82 2.86 17.80
CA ARG A 204 -6.65 4.00 16.89
C ARG A 204 -6.91 3.58 15.45
N VAL A 205 -7.79 4.32 14.77
CA VAL A 205 -8.17 4.05 13.37
C VAL A 205 -7.18 4.62 12.35
N ALA A 206 -6.34 5.57 12.77
CA ALA A 206 -5.32 6.21 11.94
C ALA A 206 -3.91 5.94 12.50
N GLU A 207 -2.92 5.84 11.61
CA GLU A 207 -1.51 5.63 11.96
C GLU A 207 -0.91 6.90 12.58
N ASN A 208 -1.14 8.05 11.94
CA ASN A 208 -0.62 9.35 12.34
C ASN A 208 -1.73 10.26 12.91
N ASP A 209 -1.87 11.48 12.40
CA ASP A 209 -2.78 12.50 12.92
C ASP A 209 -4.24 12.35 12.44
N GLY A 210 -4.52 11.40 11.55
CA GLY A 210 -5.86 11.14 11.02
C GLY A 210 -6.38 12.24 10.08
N TYR A 211 -5.50 13.08 9.53
CA TYR A 211 -5.87 14.08 8.54
C TYR A 211 -6.51 13.43 7.30
N VAL A 212 -7.59 14.05 6.83
CA VAL A 212 -8.29 13.71 5.59
C VAL A 212 -8.16 14.91 4.66
N GLY A 213 -7.49 14.71 3.51
CA GLY A 213 -7.39 15.72 2.46
C GLY A 213 -8.78 16.19 2.04
N ARG A 214 -8.96 17.50 1.88
CA ARG A 214 -10.18 18.15 1.38
C ARG A 214 -9.80 19.26 0.42
#